data_AF-A0A6F8TAL6-F1
#
_entry.id   AF-A0A6F8TAL6-F1
#
_cell.length_a   1.000
_cell.length_b   1.000
_cell.length_c   1.000
_cell.angle_alpha   90.00
_cell.angle_beta   90.00
_cell.angle_gamma   90.00
#
_symmetry.space_group_name_H-M   'P 1'
#
loop_
_entity.id
_entity.type
_entity.pdbx_description
1 polymer ?
#
loop_
_entity_poly.entity_id
_entity_poly.type
_entity_poly.pdbx_seq_one_letter_code
_entity_poly.pdbx_strand_id
1 'polypeptide(L)'
;MMIVRHAEFRDLEDIYKLAGKSGVGLTSLPQNMDTLSARISRTRNTLNGNVHKSEQGYLFVLEDTEAQRVIGVSAIEVAVGLIEPWYNFHVGTQVHASKALNVYKSLPTLFLSNDRTGSSELCTLFLDPSAVKIKTVNFYRKSVLCLSQHLSNILRKN
;
A
#
# COMPACT_ATOMS: atom_id res chain seq x y z
N MET A 1 23.43 4.37 9.80
CA MET A 1 22.37 3.69 10.58
C MET A 1 21.09 3.68 9.73
N MET A 2 20.21 2.68 9.88
CA MET A 2 18.98 2.58 9.09
C MET A 2 17.75 2.97 9.92
N ILE A 3 16.97 3.94 9.47
CA ILE A 3 15.76 4.39 10.16
C ILE A 3 14.52 4.32 9.27
N VAL A 4 13.38 3.99 9.87
CA VAL A 4 12.07 4.08 9.23
C VAL A 4 11.37 5.30 9.80
N ARG A 5 10.88 6.17 8.93
CA ARG A 5 10.16 7.39 9.30
C ARG A 5 9.15 7.76 8.22
N HIS A 6 8.26 8.70 8.52
CA HIS A 6 7.41 9.31 7.51
C HIS A 6 8.27 10.00 6.43
N ALA A 7 7.77 9.94 5.20
CA ALA A 7 8.34 10.64 4.08
C ALA A 7 8.14 12.15 4.25
N GLU A 8 9.18 12.91 3.92
CA GLU A 8 9.20 14.36 3.91
C GLU A 8 9.55 14.85 2.49
N PHE A 9 9.27 16.12 2.18
CA PHE A 9 9.53 16.66 0.82
C PHE A 9 11.00 16.54 0.38
N ARG A 10 11.95 16.52 1.32
CA ARG A 10 13.36 16.29 1.02
C ARG A 10 13.64 14.91 0.41
N ASP A 11 12.75 13.95 0.59
CA ASP A 11 12.90 12.58 0.11
C ASP A 11 12.33 12.40 -1.31
N LEU A 12 11.63 13.40 -1.86
CA LEU A 12 10.85 13.28 -3.10
C LEU A 12 11.68 12.75 -4.27
N GLU A 13 12.91 13.26 -4.43
CA GLU A 13 13.79 12.85 -5.52
C GLU A 13 14.26 11.39 -5.38
N ASP A 14 14.59 10.95 -4.16
CA ASP A 14 14.98 9.57 -3.92
C ASP A 14 13.80 8.61 -4.09
N ILE A 15 12.60 8.99 -3.64
CA ILE A 15 11.38 8.22 -3.86
C ILE A 15 11.08 8.09 -5.36
N TYR A 16 11.26 9.16 -6.13
CA TYR A 16 11.11 9.13 -7.59
C TYR A 16 12.11 8.18 -8.25
N LYS A 17 13.38 8.20 -7.83
CA LYS A 17 14.40 7.25 -8.31
C LYS A 17 14.02 5.80 -7.96
N LEU A 18 13.48 5.55 -6.76
CA LEU A 18 13.01 4.23 -6.36
C LEU A 18 11.79 3.77 -7.18
N ALA A 19 10.84 4.66 -7.47
CA ALA A 19 9.69 4.36 -8.32
C ALA A 19 10.10 3.92 -9.73
N GLY A 20 11.16 4.53 -10.29
CA GLY A 20 11.72 4.08 -11.57
C GLY A 20 12.34 2.68 -11.52
N LYS A 21 12.80 2.24 -10.35
CA LYS A 21 13.38 0.90 -10.15
C LYS A 21 12.33 -0.17 -9.85
N SER A 22 11.14 0.18 -9.36
CA SER A 22 10.11 -0.81 -9.01
C SER A 22 9.44 -1.47 -10.23
N GLY A 23 9.61 -0.87 -11.42
CA GLY A 23 9.05 -1.38 -12.66
C GLY A 23 7.52 -1.29 -12.72
N VAL A 24 6.95 -1.82 -13.79
CA VAL A 24 5.51 -1.69 -14.13
C VAL A 24 4.57 -2.51 -13.23
N GLY A 25 5.09 -3.45 -12.44
CA GLY A 25 4.28 -4.34 -11.61
C GLY A 25 3.76 -3.72 -10.31
N LEU A 26 4.32 -2.58 -9.88
CA LEU A 26 3.92 -1.90 -8.64
C LEU A 26 3.19 -0.59 -8.94
N THR A 27 1.93 -0.71 -9.37
CA THR A 27 1.09 0.44 -9.76
C THR A 27 0.84 1.45 -8.65
N SER A 28 0.95 1.02 -7.38
CA SER A 28 0.83 1.90 -6.21
C SER A 28 2.00 2.87 -6.02
N LEU A 29 3.13 2.69 -6.73
CA LEU A 29 4.29 3.59 -6.67
C LEU A 29 4.61 4.11 -8.08
N PRO A 30 3.82 5.07 -8.60
CA PRO A 30 4.06 5.64 -9.91
C PRO A 30 5.31 6.51 -9.91
N GLN A 31 6.11 6.42 -10.96
CA GLN A 31 7.23 7.33 -11.20
C GLN A 31 6.73 8.68 -11.74
N ASN A 32 6.03 9.44 -10.89
CA ASN A 32 5.46 10.74 -11.21
C ASN A 32 5.67 11.72 -10.04
N MET A 33 6.36 12.83 -10.29
CA MET A 33 6.72 13.79 -9.23
C MET A 33 5.50 14.39 -8.53
N ASP A 34 4.46 14.77 -9.28
CA ASP A 34 3.26 15.40 -8.73
C ASP A 34 2.49 14.43 -7.84
N THR A 35 2.31 13.18 -8.30
CA THR A 35 1.66 12.14 -7.52
C THR A 35 2.43 11.84 -6.23
N LEU A 36 3.76 11.73 -6.30
CA LEU A 36 4.58 11.47 -5.12
C LEU A 36 4.57 12.64 -4.13
N SER A 37 4.67 13.87 -4.63
CA SER A 37 4.55 15.10 -3.82
C SER A 37 3.19 15.21 -3.14
N ALA A 38 2.11 14.87 -3.84
CA ALA A 38 0.76 14.82 -3.28
C ALA A 38 0.65 13.77 -2.15
N ARG A 39 1.29 12.60 -2.29
CA ARG A 39 1.30 11.56 -1.24
C ARG A 39 2.07 12.00 0.01
N ILE A 40 3.19 12.73 -0.15
CA ILE A 40 3.91 13.34 0.98
C ILE A 40 3.04 14.38 1.69
N SER A 41 2.39 15.26 0.92
CA SER A 41 1.45 16.26 1.46
C SER A 41 0.32 15.61 2.25
N ARG A 42 -0.27 14.56 1.69
CA ARG A 42 -1.34 13.77 2.32
C ARG A 42 -0.89 13.09 3.60
N THR A 43 0.35 12.59 3.65
CA THR A 43 0.95 12.02 4.88
C THR A 43 1.01 13.07 5.99
N ARG A 44 1.51 14.27 5.69
CA ARG A 44 1.56 15.37 6.66
C ARG A 44 0.17 15.79 7.14
N ASN A 45 -0.79 15.91 6.23
CA ASN A 45 -2.17 16.25 6.58
C ASN A 45 -2.82 15.16 7.45
N THR A 46 -2.55 13.89 7.16
CA THR A 46 -3.01 12.74 7.95
C THR A 46 -2.43 12.80 9.37
N LEU A 47 -1.14 13.08 9.51
CA LEU A 47 -0.48 13.21 10.82
C LEU A 47 -1.03 14.37 11.65
N ASN A 48 -1.39 15.46 11.00
CA ASN A 48 -2.00 16.63 11.66
C ASN A 48 -3.49 16.43 11.98
N GLY A 49 -4.13 15.35 11.50
CA GLY A 49 -5.57 15.13 11.67
C GLY A 49 -6.45 16.05 10.81
N ASN A 50 -5.91 16.61 9.72
CA ASN A 50 -6.57 17.62 8.90
C ASN A 50 -7.44 17.06 7.76
N VAL A 51 -7.55 15.73 7.64
CA VAL A 51 -8.22 15.06 6.52
C VAL A 51 -9.18 13.97 7.01
N HIS A 52 -10.24 13.76 6.24
CA HIS A 52 -11.22 12.71 6.52
C HIS A 52 -10.59 11.32 6.40
N LYS A 53 -11.14 10.33 7.12
CA LYS A 53 -10.63 8.94 7.12
C LYS A 53 -10.42 8.36 5.70
N SER A 54 -11.30 8.71 4.77
CA SER A 54 -11.24 8.30 3.35
C SER A 54 -10.03 8.85 2.59
N GLU A 55 -9.44 9.94 3.05
CA GLU A 55 -8.29 10.62 2.44
C GLU A 55 -6.99 10.36 3.23
N GLN A 56 -7.08 9.65 4.36
CA GLN A 56 -5.92 9.41 5.21
C GLN A 56 -5.01 8.34 4.59
N GLY A 57 -3.72 8.67 4.54
CA GLY A 57 -2.70 7.76 4.07
C GLY A 57 -1.31 8.15 4.59
N TYR A 58 -0.45 7.17 4.75
CA TYR A 58 0.90 7.34 5.26
C TYR A 58 1.91 6.85 4.24
N LEU A 59 2.94 7.65 3.96
CA LEU A 59 4.11 7.27 3.18
C LEU A 59 5.33 7.21 4.11
N PHE A 60 6.06 6.11 4.06
CA PHE A 60 7.25 5.87 4.86
C PHE A 60 8.46 5.67 3.97
N VAL A 61 9.60 6.07 4.51
CA VAL A 61 10.91 5.86 3.88
C VAL A 61 11.81 5.06 4.81
N LEU A 62 12.64 4.21 4.20
CA LEU A 62 13.82 3.64 4.84
C LEU A 62 15.02 4.50 4.46
N GLU A 63 15.51 5.28 5.40
CA GLU A 63 16.69 6.13 5.21
C GLU A 63 17.95 5.42 5.72
N ASP A 64 18.98 5.42 4.89
CA ASP A 64 20.36 5.18 5.33
C ASP A 64 20.95 6.52 5.78
N THR A 65 21.07 6.71 7.09
CA THR A 65 21.51 7.99 7.68
C THR A 65 23.00 8.25 7.48
N GLU A 66 23.80 7.21 7.17
CA GLU A 66 25.23 7.39 6.87
C GLU A 66 25.41 7.91 5.43
N ALA A 67 24.66 7.34 4.50
CA ALA A 67 24.65 7.77 3.10
C ALA A 67 23.69 8.94 2.83
N GLN A 68 22.92 9.37 3.83
CA GLN A 68 21.85 10.39 3.75
C GLN A 68 20.91 10.20 2.54
N ARG A 69 20.50 8.95 2.30
CA ARG A 69 19.67 8.60 1.15
C ARG A 69 18.52 7.68 1.52
N VAL A 70 17.41 7.80 0.80
CA VAL A 70 16.32 6.84 0.91
C VAL A 70 16.62 5.60 0.07
N ILE A 71 16.53 4.43 0.69
CA ILE A 71 16.77 3.13 0.05
C ILE A 71 15.54 2.22 0.05
N GLY A 72 14.40 2.72 0.50
CA GLY A 72 13.16 1.97 0.57
C GLY A 72 11.96 2.87 0.80
N VAL A 73 10.80 2.43 0.32
CA VAL A 73 9.54 3.15 0.43
C VAL A 73 8.42 2.16 0.73
N SER A 74 7.52 2.56 1.61
CA SER A 74 6.27 1.84 1.84
C SER A 74 5.12 2.79 2.13
N ALA A 75 3.88 2.34 1.94
CA ALA A 75 2.72 3.18 2.19
C ALA A 75 1.55 2.41 2.83
N ILE A 76 0.65 3.15 3.45
CA ILE A 76 -0.59 2.61 4.00
C ILE A 76 -1.73 3.54 3.58
N GLU A 77 -2.78 3.00 2.98
CA GLU A 77 -4.07 3.67 2.87
C GLU A 77 -4.91 3.29 4.11
N VAL A 78 -5.51 4.29 4.77
CA VAL A 78 -6.28 4.02 6.01
C VAL A 78 -7.63 3.38 5.73
N ALA A 79 -8.30 3.81 4.66
CA ALA A 79 -9.61 3.26 4.28
C ALA A 79 -9.81 3.31 2.76
N VAL A 80 -9.50 2.20 2.07
CA VAL A 80 -9.70 2.07 0.63
C VAL A 80 -11.19 2.02 0.27
N GLY A 81 -11.56 2.35 -0.96
CA GLY A 81 -12.93 2.20 -1.44
C GLY A 81 -13.91 3.31 -1.01
N LEU A 82 -13.49 4.27 -0.17
CA LEU A 82 -14.39 5.33 0.34
C LEU A 82 -14.52 6.55 -0.58
N ILE A 83 -13.56 6.77 -1.48
CA ILE A 83 -13.60 7.87 -2.48
C ILE A 83 -13.83 7.27 -3.87
N GLU A 84 -12.97 6.33 -4.26
CA GLU A 84 -13.08 5.56 -5.49
C GLU A 84 -13.22 4.08 -5.14
N PRO A 85 -14.02 3.28 -5.87
CA PRO A 85 -14.18 1.86 -5.60
C PRO A 85 -12.84 1.11 -5.68
N TRP A 86 -12.55 0.32 -4.65
CA TRP A 86 -11.41 -0.59 -4.64
C TRP A 86 -11.89 -1.98 -5.07
N TYR A 87 -11.50 -2.41 -6.26
CA TYR A 87 -11.97 -3.66 -6.84
C TYR A 87 -11.01 -4.82 -6.57
N ASN A 88 -11.58 -5.98 -6.31
CA ASN A 88 -10.89 -7.26 -6.25
C ASN A 88 -11.71 -8.35 -6.92
N PHE A 89 -11.04 -9.45 -7.24
CA PHE A 89 -11.71 -10.70 -7.56
C PHE A 89 -11.74 -11.59 -6.33
N HIS A 90 -12.92 -12.10 -5.99
CA HIS A 90 -13.01 -13.23 -5.07
C HIS A 90 -13.22 -14.53 -5.87
N VAL A 91 -12.58 -15.60 -5.42
CA VAL A 91 -12.78 -16.93 -5.99
C VAL A 91 -14.02 -17.52 -5.34
N GLY A 92 -15.10 -17.65 -6.12
CA GLY A 92 -16.31 -18.37 -5.74
C GLY A 92 -16.42 -19.69 -6.47
N THR A 93 -17.50 -20.42 -6.21
CA THR A 93 -17.83 -21.66 -6.91
C THR A 93 -19.13 -21.49 -7.68
N GLN A 94 -19.10 -21.71 -8.98
CA GLN A 94 -20.28 -21.71 -9.84
C GLN A 94 -20.66 -23.15 -10.20
N VAL A 95 -21.91 -23.51 -9.95
CA VAL A 95 -22.45 -24.83 -10.26
C VAL A 95 -23.32 -24.75 -11.51
N HIS A 96 -22.94 -25.50 -12.54
CA HIS A 96 -23.75 -25.74 -13.73
C HIS A 96 -24.36 -27.14 -13.63
N ALA A 97 -25.69 -27.22 -13.48
CA ALA A 97 -26.41 -28.47 -13.42
C ALA A 97 -27.46 -28.54 -14.53
N SER A 98 -27.49 -29.65 -15.27
CA SER A 98 -28.51 -29.95 -16.26
C SER A 98 -28.93 -31.41 -16.13
N LYS A 99 -30.16 -31.64 -15.65
CA LYS A 99 -30.71 -32.99 -15.50
C LYS A 99 -30.92 -33.67 -16.85
N ALA A 100 -31.39 -32.94 -17.86
CA ALA A 100 -31.63 -33.49 -19.21
C ALA A 100 -30.34 -33.97 -19.89
N LEU A 101 -29.20 -33.32 -19.60
CA LEU A 101 -27.90 -33.68 -20.14
C LEU A 101 -27.07 -34.56 -19.19
N ASN A 102 -27.59 -34.91 -18.02
CA ASN A 102 -26.85 -35.57 -16.94
C ASN A 102 -25.50 -34.88 -16.61
N VAL A 103 -25.50 -33.55 -16.56
CA VAL A 103 -24.31 -32.75 -16.28
C VAL A 103 -24.43 -32.12 -14.89
N TYR A 104 -23.38 -32.25 -14.09
CA TYR A 104 -23.16 -31.47 -12.87
C TYR A 104 -21.69 -31.07 -12.84
N LYS A 105 -21.41 -29.77 -12.99
CA LYS A 105 -20.05 -29.23 -12.97
C LYS A 105 -19.95 -28.11 -11.95
N SER A 106 -18.98 -28.23 -11.04
CA SER A 106 -18.61 -27.22 -10.06
C SER A 106 -17.28 -26.62 -10.51
N LEU A 107 -17.25 -25.32 -10.76
CA LEU A 107 -16.10 -24.63 -11.32
C LEU A 107 -15.68 -23.46 -10.40
N PRO A 108 -14.37 -23.27 -10.17
CA PRO A 108 -13.89 -22.04 -9.56
C PRO A 108 -14.10 -20.87 -10.54
N THR A 109 -14.79 -19.82 -10.09
CA THR A 109 -15.12 -18.64 -10.89
C THR A 109 -14.65 -17.38 -10.17
N LEU A 110 -14.03 -16.46 -10.91
CA LEU A 110 -13.66 -15.14 -10.40
C LEU A 110 -14.87 -14.21 -10.50
N PHE A 111 -15.24 -13.61 -9.37
CA PHE A 111 -16.30 -12.61 -9.29
C PHE A 111 -15.71 -11.26 -8.92
N LEU A 112 -16.02 -10.23 -9.71
CA LEU A 112 -15.64 -8.86 -9.39
C LEU A 112 -16.41 -8.41 -8.14
N SER A 113 -15.69 -7.82 -7.18
CA SER A 113 -16.22 -7.36 -5.90
C SER A 113 -15.48 -6.11 -5.43
N ASN A 114 -16.03 -5.46 -4.42
CA ASN A 114 -15.47 -4.31 -3.69
C ASN A 114 -15.64 -4.48 -2.17
N ASP A 115 -15.67 -5.73 -1.71
CA ASP A 115 -15.92 -6.14 -0.32
C ASP A 115 -14.85 -5.67 0.68
N ARG A 116 -13.74 -5.11 0.20
CA ARG A 116 -12.68 -4.51 1.02
C ARG A 116 -12.89 -3.03 1.35
N THR A 117 -13.95 -2.41 0.85
CA THR A 117 -14.27 -1.00 1.14
C THR A 117 -14.22 -0.70 2.65
N GLY A 118 -13.52 0.38 3.02
CA GLY A 118 -13.30 0.80 4.40
C GLY A 118 -12.14 0.10 5.12
N SER A 119 -11.50 -0.90 4.50
CA SER A 119 -10.33 -1.58 5.07
C SER A 119 -9.06 -0.75 4.89
N SER A 120 -8.08 -0.95 5.76
CA SER A 120 -6.73 -0.44 5.51
C SER A 120 -5.95 -1.36 4.57
N GLU A 121 -5.09 -0.76 3.75
CA GLU A 121 -4.25 -1.46 2.79
C GLU A 121 -2.80 -1.08 3.00
N LEU A 122 -1.91 -2.08 3.11
CA LEU A 122 -0.48 -1.88 2.91
C LEU A 122 -0.22 -1.79 1.41
N CYS A 123 -0.12 -0.57 0.90
CA CYS A 123 0.17 -0.30 -0.50
C CYS A 123 1.64 0.10 -0.65
N THR A 124 2.27 -0.13 -1.80
CA THR A 124 3.70 0.16 -2.01
C THR A 124 4.63 -0.52 -0.99
N LEU A 125 5.51 -1.41 -1.46
CA LEU A 125 6.55 -1.95 -0.59
C LEU A 125 7.75 -2.28 -1.43
N PHE A 126 8.71 -1.36 -1.44
CA PHE A 126 9.86 -1.45 -2.33
C PHE A 126 11.14 -1.09 -1.59
N LEU A 127 12.19 -1.84 -1.89
CA LEU A 127 13.55 -1.60 -1.43
C LEU A 127 14.45 -1.57 -2.64
N ASP A 128 15.43 -0.67 -2.63
CA ASP A 128 16.48 -0.65 -3.63
C ASP A 128 17.15 -2.04 -3.69
N PRO A 129 17.22 -2.72 -4.86
CA PRO A 129 17.87 -4.02 -4.98
C PRO A 129 19.33 -4.02 -4.53
N SER A 130 19.99 -2.86 -4.54
CA SER A 130 21.36 -2.71 -4.01
C SER A 130 21.43 -2.78 -2.47
N ALA A 131 20.30 -2.82 -1.76
CA ALA A 131 20.26 -2.93 -0.31
C ALA A 131 20.49 -4.38 0.17
N VAL A 132 21.33 -4.55 1.20
CA VAL A 132 21.72 -5.87 1.73
C VAL A 132 20.52 -6.62 2.35
N LYS A 133 20.34 -7.91 2.02
CA LYS A 133 19.19 -8.79 2.39
C LYS A 133 18.77 -8.80 3.88
N ILE A 134 19.70 -8.68 4.84
CA ILE A 134 19.37 -8.64 6.28
C ILE A 134 18.60 -7.36 6.66
N LYS A 135 18.77 -6.28 5.89
CA LYS A 135 18.13 -4.97 6.13
C LYS A 135 16.65 -4.96 5.72
N THR A 136 16.23 -5.93 4.91
CA THR A 136 14.90 -6.06 4.32
C THR A 136 13.83 -6.46 5.34
N VAL A 137 14.06 -7.51 6.13
CA VAL A 137 13.07 -8.07 7.07
C VAL A 137 12.63 -7.07 8.15
N ASN A 138 13.55 -6.21 8.60
CA ASN A 138 13.25 -5.17 9.59
C ASN A 138 12.41 -4.02 9.02
N PHE A 139 12.53 -3.73 7.71
CA PHE A 139 11.67 -2.76 7.05
C PHE A 139 10.23 -3.26 6.98
N TYR A 140 10.02 -4.50 6.51
CA TYR A 140 8.72 -5.17 6.52
C TYR A 140 8.07 -5.15 7.91
N ARG A 141 8.81 -5.54 8.95
CA ARG A 141 8.29 -5.52 10.32
C ARG A 141 7.97 -4.12 10.83
N LYS A 142 8.81 -3.12 10.58
CA LYS A 142 8.59 -1.75 11.07
C LYS A 142 7.46 -1.04 10.36
N SER A 143 7.29 -1.21 9.05
CA SER A 143 6.11 -0.67 8.35
C SER A 143 4.80 -1.27 8.89
N VAL A 144 4.79 -2.57 9.19
CA VAL A 144 3.66 -3.24 9.86
C VAL A 144 3.53 -2.86 11.34
N LEU A 145 4.62 -2.58 12.05
CA LEU A 145 4.55 -2.07 13.43
C LEU A 145 4.03 -0.63 13.48
N CYS A 146 4.26 0.16 12.43
CA CYS A 146 3.66 1.49 12.29
C CYS A 146 2.15 1.41 12.07
N LEU A 147 1.64 0.37 11.36
CA LEU A 147 0.20 0.02 11.42
C LEU A 147 -0.24 -0.11 12.88
N SER A 148 0.54 -0.81 13.73
CA SER A 148 0.25 -1.00 15.17
C SER A 148 0.10 0.33 15.93
N GLN A 149 1.02 1.26 15.70
CA GLN A 149 1.03 2.57 16.35
C GLN A 149 -0.13 3.48 15.90
N HIS A 150 -0.62 3.29 14.68
CA HIS A 150 -1.78 3.99 14.14
C HIS A 150 -3.08 3.15 14.21
N LEU A 151 -3.08 2.02 14.94
CA LEU A 151 -4.25 1.13 15.06
C LEU A 151 -5.49 1.85 15.56
N SER A 152 -5.37 2.85 16.41
CA SER A 152 -6.53 3.62 16.88
C SER A 152 -7.21 4.39 15.74
N ASN A 153 -6.45 4.88 14.75
CA ASN A 153 -6.99 5.55 13.55
C ASN A 153 -7.45 4.53 12.49
N ILE A 154 -6.74 3.41 12.38
CA ILE A 154 -6.99 2.33 11.41
C ILE A 154 -8.20 1.45 11.81
N LEU A 155 -8.27 1.02 13.06
CA LEU A 155 -9.27 0.07 13.59
C LEU A 155 -10.55 0.72 14.12
N ARG A 156 -10.67 2.05 14.15
CA ARG A 156 -11.98 2.70 14.38
C ARG A 156 -12.87 2.42 13.16
N LYS A 157 -13.45 1.22 13.13
CA LYS A 157 -14.72 0.96 12.47
C LYS A 157 -15.73 1.86 13.17
N ASN A 158 -16.37 2.75 12.42
CA ASN A 158 -17.62 3.34 12.87
C ASN A 158 -18.60 2.21 13.16
#